data_AF-A0A6C1MYM1-F1
#
_entry.id   AF-A0A6C1MYM1-F1
#
_cell.length_a   1.000
_cell.length_b   1.000
_cell.length_c   1.000
_cell.angle_alpha   90.00
_cell.angle_beta   90.00
_cell.angle_gamma   90.00
#
_symmetry.space_group_name_H-M   'P 1'
#
loop_
_entity.id
_entity.type
_entity.pdbx_description
1 polymer ?
#
loop_
_entity_poly.entity_id
_entity_poly.type
_entity_poly.pdbx_seq_one_letter_code
_entity_poly.pdbx_strand_id
1 'polypeptide(L)'
;MSDDRLKQQIRQQIEQQQLSDDQHARLQGMIARQQNGADKPPTGARKNPRQLSRRGFLAGMATAAGVAGLGLGAWQLRQPATMTVTTDTLTAEVIRNHRWLKPMDLNTATFGQLAGYFREGLNFALLESQVFPHEQLALEGGRYCSLGGIKAAQLLFRDQDDVIVTFYQTRYDPAIVGPLPLIENNEPPITLNRDHHRVNLWVEGGILMASARELS
;
A
#
# COMPACT_ATOMS: atom_id res chain seq x y z
N MET A 1 -33.15 18.22 -24.75
CA MET A 1 -33.26 16.97 -25.54
C MET A 1 -31.98 16.11 -25.47
N SER A 2 -31.29 16.03 -24.32
CA SER A 2 -30.00 15.31 -24.20
C SER A 2 -30.01 14.13 -23.24
N ASP A 3 -31.06 13.97 -22.42
CA ASP A 3 -31.13 12.94 -21.37
C ASP A 3 -31.59 11.57 -21.90
N ASP A 4 -32.42 11.56 -22.96
CA ASP A 4 -32.92 10.32 -23.58
C ASP A 4 -31.84 9.57 -24.38
N ARG A 5 -30.91 10.30 -25.00
CA ARG A 5 -29.79 9.69 -25.74
C ARG A 5 -28.81 8.97 -24.81
N LEU A 6 -28.53 9.53 -23.64
CA LEU A 6 -27.63 8.93 -22.66
C LEU A 6 -28.24 7.66 -22.06
N LYS A 7 -29.53 7.68 -21.73
CA LYS A 7 -30.25 6.50 -21.23
C LYS A 7 -30.33 5.39 -22.27
N GLN A 8 -30.50 5.74 -23.55
CA GLN A 8 -30.46 4.77 -24.65
C GLN A 8 -29.07 4.14 -24.83
N GLN A 9 -28.00 4.93 -24.73
CA GLN A 9 -26.63 4.41 -24.81
C GLN A 9 -26.28 3.48 -23.64
N ILE A 10 -26.71 3.82 -22.42
CA ILE A 10 -26.50 2.98 -21.24
C ILE A 10 -27.28 1.67 -21.35
N ARG A 11 -28.54 1.70 -21.81
CA ARG A 11 -29.32 0.47 -22.05
C ARG A 11 -28.69 -0.44 -23.10
N GLN A 12 -28.21 0.13 -24.21
CA GLN A 12 -27.52 -0.64 -25.25
C GLN A 12 -26.22 -1.28 -24.74
N GLN A 13 -25.47 -0.59 -23.88
CA GLN A 13 -24.27 -1.17 -23.25
C GLN A 13 -24.60 -2.26 -22.23
N ILE A 14 -25.70 -2.13 -21.50
CA ILE A 14 -26.12 -3.15 -20.51
C ILE A 14 -26.65 -4.41 -21.22
N GLU A 15 -27.39 -4.27 -22.34
CA GLU A 15 -27.85 -5.42 -23.14
C GLU A 15 -26.69 -6.18 -23.79
N GLN A 16 -25.62 -5.48 -24.21
CA GLN A 16 -24.43 -6.15 -24.77
C GLN A 16 -23.57 -6.88 -23.71
N GLN A 17 -23.75 -6.56 -22.42
CA GLN A 17 -23.02 -7.18 -21.31
C GLN A 17 -23.78 -8.31 -20.62
N GLN A 18 -25.01 -8.61 -21.03
CA GLN A 18 -25.69 -9.83 -20.62
C GLN A 18 -25.14 -11.03 -21.41
N LEU A 19 -23.98 -11.50 -20.93
CA LEU A 19 -23.49 -12.88 -20.93
C LEU A 19 -24.22 -13.80 -21.91
N SER A 20 -23.65 -14.01 -23.11
CA SER A 20 -24.15 -15.04 -24.01
C SER A 20 -24.06 -16.40 -23.31
N ASP A 21 -25.19 -17.10 -23.18
CA ASP A 21 -25.28 -18.46 -22.65
C ASP A 21 -24.24 -19.42 -23.29
N ASP A 22 -23.86 -19.13 -24.54
CA ASP A 22 -22.81 -19.83 -25.28
C ASP A 22 -21.42 -19.78 -24.63
N GLN A 23 -21.05 -18.67 -23.98
CA GLN A 23 -19.77 -18.56 -23.28
C GLN A 23 -19.76 -19.36 -21.98
N HIS A 24 -20.90 -19.42 -21.29
CA HIS A 24 -21.07 -20.29 -20.13
C HIS A 24 -21.00 -21.77 -20.52
N ALA A 25 -21.66 -22.17 -21.60
CA ALA A 25 -21.60 -23.54 -22.13
C ALA A 25 -20.17 -23.94 -22.52
N ARG A 26 -19.41 -23.00 -23.11
CA ARG A 26 -18.00 -23.23 -23.47
C ARG A 26 -17.10 -23.39 -22.25
N LEU A 27 -17.36 -22.62 -21.18
CA LEU A 27 -16.64 -22.75 -19.92
C LEU A 27 -16.96 -24.07 -19.22
N GLN A 28 -18.24 -24.45 -19.13
CA GLN A 28 -18.67 -25.71 -18.55
C GLN A 28 -18.11 -26.92 -19.34
N GLY A 29 -18.05 -26.82 -20.67
CA GLY A 29 -17.43 -27.85 -21.52
C GLY A 29 -15.92 -28.02 -21.28
N MET A 30 -15.20 -26.93 -20.96
CA MET A 30 -13.78 -27.00 -20.59
C MET A 30 -13.58 -27.64 -19.20
N ILE A 31 -14.43 -27.30 -18.23
CA ILE A 31 -14.38 -27.87 -16.88
C ILE A 31 -14.69 -29.38 -16.89
N ALA A 32 -15.70 -29.80 -17.66
CA ALA A 32 -16.07 -31.22 -17.78
C ALA A 32 -14.97 -32.08 -18.44
N ARG A 33 -14.23 -31.52 -19.41
CA ARG A 33 -13.08 -32.22 -20.04
C ARG A 33 -11.89 -32.39 -19.11
N GLN A 34 -11.70 -31.47 -18.16
CA GLN A 34 -10.61 -31.57 -17.20
C GLN A 34 -10.90 -32.60 -16.09
N GLN A 35 -12.18 -32.86 -15.79
CA GLN A 35 -12.58 -33.84 -14.77
C GLN A 35 -12.60 -35.30 -15.26
N ASN A 36 -12.77 -35.54 -16.57
CA ASN A 36 -12.83 -36.88 -17.16
C ASN A 36 -11.50 -37.39 -17.76
N GLY A 37 -10.38 -36.70 -17.51
CA GLY A 37 -9.06 -37.03 -18.04
C GLY A 37 -8.23 -38.00 -17.20
N ALA A 38 -8.85 -39.01 -16.57
CA ALA A 38 -8.16 -40.01 -15.73
C ALA A 38 -8.52 -41.45 -16.14
N ASP A 39 -8.49 -41.76 -17.43
CA ASP A 39 -8.62 -43.14 -17.91
C ASP A 39 -7.25 -43.79 -18.16
N LYS A 40 -6.96 -44.73 -17.26
CA LYS A 40 -5.91 -45.75 -17.28
C LYS A 40 -5.82 -46.46 -18.64
N PRO A 41 -4.63 -46.73 -19.20
CA PRO A 41 -4.51 -47.68 -20.30
C PRO A 41 -4.63 -49.13 -19.78
N PRO A 42 -5.12 -50.08 -20.61
CA PRO A 42 -5.47 -51.42 -20.17
C PRO A 42 -4.24 -52.30 -19.95
N THR A 43 -4.30 -53.02 -18.85
CA THR A 43 -3.54 -54.22 -18.51
C THR A 43 -3.63 -55.29 -19.60
N GLY A 44 -2.48 -55.69 -20.15
CA GLY A 44 -2.39 -56.85 -21.04
C GLY A 44 -0.94 -57.26 -21.31
N ALA A 45 -0.68 -58.56 -21.17
CA ALA A 45 0.50 -59.32 -21.63
C ALA A 45 1.79 -59.30 -20.78
N ARG A 46 1.80 -60.28 -19.86
CA ARG A 46 2.95 -60.92 -19.22
C ARG A 46 3.84 -61.61 -20.28
N LYS A 47 5.10 -61.19 -20.47
CA LYS A 47 6.19 -62.01 -21.06
C LYS A 47 7.55 -61.68 -20.40
N ASN A 48 8.35 -62.74 -20.28
CA ASN A 48 9.48 -62.97 -19.37
C ASN A 48 10.68 -62.00 -19.46
N PRO A 49 11.50 -61.93 -18.39
CA PRO A 49 12.69 -61.09 -18.33
C PRO A 49 13.88 -61.84 -18.92
N ARG A 50 14.40 -61.34 -20.04
CA ARG A 50 15.77 -61.54 -20.53
C ARG A 50 15.89 -60.81 -21.85
N GLN A 51 16.50 -59.63 -21.83
CA GLN A 51 17.66 -59.31 -22.66
C GLN A 51 18.00 -57.83 -22.51
N LEU A 52 19.23 -57.61 -22.08
CA LEU A 52 19.90 -56.33 -22.16
C LEU A 52 19.94 -55.86 -23.61
N SER A 53 19.46 -54.65 -23.87
CA SER A 53 19.97 -53.82 -24.97
C SER A 53 20.30 -52.43 -24.43
N ARG A 54 21.59 -52.23 -24.13
CA ARG A 54 22.23 -50.97 -23.74
C ARG A 54 22.23 -49.95 -24.90
N ARG A 55 21.07 -49.51 -25.41
CA ARG A 55 20.99 -48.50 -26.49
C ARG A 55 19.72 -47.64 -26.48
N GLY A 56 19.21 -47.25 -25.31
CA GLY A 56 17.97 -46.45 -25.22
C GLY A 56 17.89 -45.43 -24.09
N PHE A 57 18.99 -45.08 -23.41
CA PHE A 57 18.94 -44.26 -22.19
C PHE A 57 19.30 -42.78 -22.39
N LEU A 58 19.08 -42.22 -23.60
CA LEU A 58 19.35 -40.80 -23.91
C LEU A 58 18.21 -40.16 -24.73
N ALA A 59 16.95 -40.41 -24.36
CA ALA A 59 15.81 -39.74 -24.98
C ALA A 59 14.67 -39.43 -23.99
N GLY A 60 15.01 -39.12 -22.74
CA GLY A 60 14.04 -38.89 -21.67
C GLY A 60 14.35 -37.73 -20.73
N MET A 61 15.09 -36.71 -21.18
CA MET A 61 15.45 -35.55 -20.34
C MET A 61 15.22 -34.18 -21.00
N ALA A 62 14.40 -34.08 -22.05
CA ALA A 62 14.19 -32.79 -22.74
C ALA A 62 12.79 -32.16 -22.55
N THR A 63 11.86 -32.81 -21.86
CA THR A 63 10.47 -32.33 -21.69
C THR A 63 10.05 -32.09 -20.23
N ALA A 64 10.99 -32.00 -19.29
CA ALA A 64 10.70 -31.61 -17.90
C ALA A 64 11.17 -30.17 -17.57
N ALA A 65 12.10 -29.60 -18.35
CA ALA A 65 12.69 -28.30 -18.05
C ALA A 65 11.83 -27.09 -18.49
N GLY A 66 10.99 -27.24 -19.53
CA GLY A 66 10.17 -26.14 -20.05
C GLY A 66 8.97 -25.75 -19.18
N VAL A 67 8.32 -26.74 -18.53
CA VAL A 67 7.13 -26.49 -17.70
C VAL A 67 7.49 -25.92 -16.33
N ALA A 68 8.64 -26.31 -15.77
CA ALA A 68 9.12 -25.77 -14.49
C ALA A 68 9.61 -24.30 -14.61
N GLY A 69 10.25 -23.93 -15.73
CA GLY A 69 10.73 -22.57 -15.97
C GLY A 69 9.60 -21.54 -16.15
N LEU A 70 8.52 -21.92 -16.84
CA LEU A 70 7.35 -21.05 -17.04
C LEU A 70 6.55 -20.83 -15.74
N GLY A 71 6.46 -21.85 -14.87
CA GLY A 71 5.82 -21.74 -13.56
C GLY A 71 6.56 -20.81 -12.59
N LEU A 72 7.90 -20.90 -12.54
CA LEU A 72 8.73 -20.04 -11.68
C LEU A 72 8.76 -18.58 -12.17
N GLY A 73 8.85 -18.35 -13.48
CA GLY A 73 8.80 -17.01 -14.05
C GLY A 73 7.45 -16.32 -13.79
N ALA A 74 6.33 -17.05 -13.96
CA ALA A 74 4.99 -16.54 -13.67
C ALA A 74 4.76 -16.28 -12.16
N TRP A 75 5.43 -16.99 -11.26
CA TRP A 75 5.36 -16.76 -9.81
C TRP A 75 6.15 -15.51 -9.38
N GLN A 76 7.32 -15.25 -9.98
CA GLN A 76 8.09 -14.02 -9.74
C GLN A 76 7.41 -12.77 -10.30
N LEU A 77 6.74 -12.87 -11.45
CA LEU A 77 5.94 -11.77 -12.04
C LEU A 77 4.63 -11.50 -11.29
N ARG A 78 4.27 -12.34 -10.30
CA ARG A 78 3.08 -12.20 -9.46
C ARG A 78 3.38 -11.65 -8.06
N GLN A 79 4.64 -11.35 -7.75
CA GLN A 79 4.91 -10.63 -6.51
C GLN A 79 4.28 -9.23 -6.64
N PRO A 80 3.34 -8.86 -5.76
CA PRO A 80 2.84 -7.50 -5.74
C PRO A 80 4.07 -6.61 -5.51
N ALA A 81 4.31 -5.66 -6.42
CA ALA A 81 5.33 -4.64 -6.17
C ALA A 81 4.95 -3.96 -4.86
N THR A 82 5.67 -4.27 -3.78
CA THR A 82 5.53 -3.55 -2.53
C THR A 82 6.03 -2.15 -2.83
N MET A 83 5.09 -1.21 -3.03
CA MET A 83 5.42 0.20 -3.14
C MET A 83 5.89 0.65 -1.77
N THR A 84 7.18 0.49 -1.50
CA THR A 84 7.82 1.02 -0.30
C THR A 84 7.79 2.54 -0.40
N VAL A 85 7.25 3.19 0.62
CA VAL A 85 7.28 4.64 0.76
C VAL A 85 8.72 5.02 1.09
N THR A 86 9.32 5.88 0.28
CA THR A 86 10.67 6.41 0.55
C THR A 86 10.58 7.69 1.36
N THR A 87 11.65 8.04 2.05
CA THR A 87 11.80 9.33 2.76
C THR A 87 11.53 10.52 1.83
N ASP A 88 11.94 10.45 0.56
CA ASP A 88 11.69 11.53 -0.41
C ASP A 88 10.20 11.66 -0.75
N THR A 89 9.53 10.54 -1.04
CA THR A 89 8.08 10.53 -1.33
C THR A 89 7.25 10.96 -0.12
N LEU A 90 7.67 10.57 1.09
CA LEU A 90 7.07 10.97 2.34
C LEU A 90 7.22 12.49 2.57
N THR A 91 8.42 13.02 2.33
CA THR A 91 8.71 14.46 2.42
C THR A 91 7.85 15.25 1.45
N ALA A 92 7.75 14.80 0.19
CA ALA A 92 6.91 15.42 -0.81
C ALA A 92 5.41 15.40 -0.44
N GLU A 93 4.93 14.31 0.19
CA GLU A 93 3.57 14.24 0.73
C GLU A 93 3.36 15.23 1.89
N VAL A 94 4.30 15.33 2.81
CA VAL A 94 4.24 16.25 3.95
C VAL A 94 4.18 17.71 3.46
N ILE A 95 5.04 18.11 2.52
CA ILE A 95 5.03 19.45 1.91
C ILE A 95 3.70 19.70 1.21
N ARG A 96 3.21 18.73 0.44
CA ARG A 96 1.93 18.83 -0.24
C ARG A 96 0.78 19.10 0.72
N ASN A 97 0.71 18.32 1.80
CA ASN A 97 -0.33 18.44 2.81
C ASN A 97 -0.23 19.77 3.56
N HIS A 98 0.98 20.27 3.78
CA HIS A 98 1.24 21.58 4.39
C HIS A 98 0.77 22.74 3.51
N ARG A 99 1.04 22.69 2.19
CA ARG A 99 0.65 23.75 1.26
C ARG A 99 -0.86 23.82 1.01
N TRP A 100 -1.53 22.68 0.98
CA TRP A 100 -2.96 22.58 0.72
C TRP A 100 -3.72 22.18 1.97
N LEU A 101 -3.71 23.07 2.96
CA LEU A 101 -4.40 22.90 4.22
C LEU A 101 -5.90 22.73 4.00
N LYS A 102 -6.40 21.57 4.42
CA LYS A 102 -7.84 21.34 4.54
C LYS A 102 -8.33 21.86 5.89
N PRO A 103 -9.63 22.17 6.03
CA PRO A 103 -10.22 22.57 7.30
C PRO A 103 -9.92 21.56 8.42
N MET A 104 -9.78 22.06 9.65
CA MET A 104 -9.63 21.22 10.83
C MET A 104 -10.93 20.46 11.12
N ASP A 105 -10.80 19.21 11.56
CA ASP A 105 -11.96 18.43 12.02
C ASP A 105 -12.34 18.83 13.45
N LEU A 106 -11.35 19.25 14.25
CA LEU A 106 -11.52 19.82 15.57
C LEU A 106 -10.62 21.04 15.75
N ASN A 107 -11.22 22.20 16.05
CA ASN A 107 -10.50 23.40 16.45
C ASN A 107 -10.40 23.43 17.98
N THR A 108 -9.19 23.49 18.52
CA THR A 108 -8.92 23.53 19.96
C THR A 108 -7.49 23.95 20.22
N ALA A 109 -7.28 24.67 21.33
CA ALA A 109 -5.97 25.04 21.82
C ALA A 109 -5.37 24.02 22.80
N THR A 110 -6.02 22.87 23.02
CA THR A 110 -5.61 21.90 24.04
C THR A 110 -5.30 20.54 23.45
N PHE A 111 -4.10 20.02 23.75
CA PHE A 111 -3.69 18.69 23.29
C PHE A 111 -4.60 17.58 23.84
N GLY A 112 -5.03 17.69 25.10
CA GLY A 112 -5.93 16.70 25.73
C GLY A 112 -7.26 16.51 24.99
N GLN A 113 -7.84 17.58 24.43
CA GLN A 113 -9.06 17.47 23.62
C GLN A 113 -8.79 16.77 22.28
N LEU A 114 -7.66 17.05 21.63
CA LEU A 114 -7.24 16.33 20.42
C LEU A 114 -7.00 14.85 20.70
N ALA A 115 -6.22 14.53 21.74
CA ALA A 115 -5.95 13.16 22.13
C ALA A 115 -7.23 12.38 22.45
N GLY A 116 -8.23 13.05 23.05
CA GLY A 116 -9.57 12.50 23.25
C GLY A 116 -10.30 12.24 21.94
N TYR A 117 -10.34 13.24 21.04
CA TYR A 117 -11.00 13.16 19.73
C TYR A 117 -10.45 12.03 18.84
N PHE A 118 -9.13 11.89 18.80
CA PHE A 118 -8.48 10.92 17.92
C PHE A 118 -8.48 9.47 18.43
N ARG A 119 -8.80 9.26 19.71
CA ARG A 119 -8.62 7.98 20.43
C ARG A 119 -9.24 6.76 19.76
N GLU A 120 -10.47 6.89 19.26
CA GLU A 120 -11.20 5.77 18.66
C GLU A 120 -10.90 5.60 17.16
N GLY A 121 -10.45 6.68 16.52
CA GLY A 121 -10.21 6.71 15.09
C GLY A 121 -8.82 6.26 14.68
N LEU A 122 -7.84 6.35 15.57
CA LEU A 122 -6.45 5.97 15.30
C LEU A 122 -6.12 4.64 15.99
N ASN A 123 -5.24 3.87 15.37
CA ASN A 123 -4.69 2.64 15.97
C ASN A 123 -3.44 2.92 16.84
N PHE A 124 -3.27 4.17 17.26
CA PHE A 124 -2.23 4.66 18.16
C PHE A 124 -2.78 5.84 18.97
N ALA A 125 -2.19 6.11 20.12
CA ALA A 125 -2.49 7.31 20.90
C ALA A 125 -1.60 8.47 20.42
N LEU A 126 -2.15 9.68 20.33
CA LEU A 126 -1.32 10.85 20.06
C LEU A 126 -0.27 11.00 21.17
N LEU A 127 0.94 11.38 20.76
CA LEU A 127 2.07 11.60 21.64
C LEU A 127 2.54 13.05 21.55
N GLU A 128 2.79 13.67 22.70
CA GLU A 128 3.52 14.94 22.77
C GLU A 128 5.01 14.63 22.61
N SER A 129 5.54 14.89 21.41
CA SER A 129 6.94 14.61 21.10
C SER A 129 7.91 15.40 21.96
N GLN A 130 8.96 14.73 22.46
CA GLN A 130 10.04 15.36 23.24
C GLN A 130 10.94 16.29 22.42
N VAL A 131 11.00 16.09 21.09
CA VAL A 131 11.88 16.86 20.19
C VAL A 131 11.14 17.93 19.39
N PHE A 132 9.81 17.97 19.48
CA PHE A 132 9.00 19.02 18.86
C PHE A 132 8.76 20.16 19.84
N PRO A 133 8.95 21.43 19.45
CA PRO A 133 8.93 22.56 20.38
C PRO A 133 7.50 23.03 20.71
N HIS A 134 6.68 22.16 21.30
CA HIS A 134 5.25 22.46 21.61
C HIS A 134 5.08 23.74 22.42
N GLU A 135 5.97 24.02 23.36
CA GLU A 135 5.91 25.20 24.25
C GLU A 135 6.11 26.54 23.51
N GLN A 136 6.71 26.50 22.32
CA GLN A 136 6.99 27.69 21.50
C GLN A 136 5.91 27.93 20.44
N LEU A 137 4.90 27.05 20.39
CA LEU A 137 3.91 27.00 19.34
C LEU A 137 2.49 27.02 19.93
N ALA A 138 1.62 27.85 19.36
CA ALA A 138 0.20 27.85 19.67
C ALA A 138 -0.51 26.75 18.89
N LEU A 139 -1.15 25.82 19.57
CA LEU A 139 -2.00 24.80 18.96
C LEU A 139 -3.32 25.42 18.49
N GLU A 140 -3.73 25.15 17.25
CA GLU A 140 -5.00 25.63 16.68
C GLU A 140 -6.04 24.52 16.50
N GLY A 141 -5.59 23.27 16.31
CA GLY A 141 -6.49 22.12 16.19
C GLY A 141 -5.85 20.93 15.49
N GLY A 142 -6.70 20.05 14.98
CA GLY A 142 -6.26 18.89 14.21
C GLY A 142 -7.33 18.27 13.33
N ARG A 143 -6.88 17.39 12.45
CA ARG A 143 -7.71 16.64 11.51
C ARG A 143 -7.13 15.26 11.19
N TYR A 144 -7.98 14.36 10.73
CA TYR A 144 -7.54 13.11 10.13
C TYR A 144 -6.89 13.36 8.77
N CYS A 145 -5.80 12.64 8.51
CA CYS A 145 -5.14 12.62 7.21
C CYS A 145 -4.59 11.23 6.91
N SER A 146 -3.81 11.13 5.85
CA SER A 146 -2.98 9.97 5.55
C SER A 146 -1.54 10.42 5.42
N LEU A 147 -0.63 9.54 5.82
CA LEU A 147 0.80 9.72 5.63
C LEU A 147 1.40 8.37 5.24
N GLY A 148 2.03 8.28 4.06
CA GLY A 148 2.50 7.01 3.50
C GLY A 148 1.37 5.99 3.26
N GLY A 149 0.15 6.47 3.00
CA GLY A 149 -1.04 5.62 2.86
C GLY A 149 -1.62 5.07 4.18
N ILE A 150 -1.01 5.40 5.33
CA ILE A 150 -1.48 4.99 6.66
C ILE A 150 -2.31 6.12 7.25
N LYS A 151 -3.40 5.77 7.96
CA LYS A 151 -4.24 6.73 8.67
C LYS A 151 -3.42 7.49 9.71
N ALA A 152 -3.50 8.81 9.66
CA ALA A 152 -2.65 9.72 10.44
C ALA A 152 -3.48 10.86 11.05
N ALA A 153 -2.90 11.54 12.05
CA ALA A 153 -3.37 12.82 12.54
C ALA A 153 -2.47 13.92 12.00
N GLN A 154 -3.08 15.03 11.58
CA GLN A 154 -2.42 16.30 11.29
C GLN A 154 -2.87 17.29 12.35
N LEU A 155 -1.93 17.87 13.08
CA LEU A 155 -2.12 18.96 14.01
C LEU A 155 -1.63 20.26 13.38
N LEU A 156 -2.35 21.34 13.64
CA LEU A 156 -2.02 22.67 13.16
C LEU A 156 -1.53 23.51 14.32
N PHE A 157 -0.35 24.09 14.15
CA PHE A 157 0.29 24.99 15.08
C PHE A 157 0.64 26.31 14.41
N ARG A 158 0.87 27.32 15.23
CA ARG A 158 1.38 28.62 14.81
C ARG A 158 2.53 29.05 15.70
N ASP A 159 3.60 29.57 15.10
CA ASP A 159 4.70 30.15 15.87
C ASP A 159 4.44 31.63 16.24
N GLN A 160 5.41 32.25 16.90
CA GLN A 160 5.31 33.64 17.36
C GLN A 160 5.24 34.66 16.22
N ASP A 161 5.72 34.30 15.04
CA ASP A 161 5.74 35.13 13.83
C ASP A 161 4.51 34.88 12.94
N ASP A 162 3.47 34.25 13.50
CA ASP A 162 2.25 33.83 12.82
C ASP A 162 2.49 32.73 11.76
N VAL A 163 3.69 32.13 11.69
CA VAL A 163 4.02 31.12 10.68
C VAL A 163 3.37 29.79 11.03
N ILE A 164 2.74 29.20 10.02
CA ILE A 164 2.08 27.90 10.15
C ILE A 164 3.12 26.79 10.29
N VAL A 165 2.89 25.92 11.28
CA VAL A 165 3.63 24.67 11.45
C VAL A 165 2.62 23.52 11.46
N THR A 166 2.77 22.57 10.54
CA THR A 166 1.95 21.35 10.56
C THR A 166 2.74 20.20 11.15
N PHE A 167 2.11 19.46 12.04
CA PHE A 167 2.72 18.30 12.71
C PHE A 167 1.87 17.06 12.45
N TYR A 168 2.50 15.98 12.01
CA TYR A 168 1.84 14.75 11.61
C TYR A 168 2.27 13.61 12.51
N GLN A 169 1.33 12.75 12.86
CA GLN A 169 1.59 11.51 13.60
C GLN A 169 0.90 10.35 12.91
N THR A 170 1.60 9.24 12.76
CA THR A 170 1.05 7.97 12.27
C THR A 170 1.77 6.79 12.91
N ARG A 171 1.15 5.61 12.93
CA ARG A 171 1.83 4.39 13.39
C ARG A 171 3.06 4.14 12.52
N TYR A 172 4.22 3.93 13.15
CA TYR A 172 5.44 3.58 12.43
C TYR A 172 5.40 2.12 11.99
N ASP A 173 5.78 1.89 10.73
CA ASP A 173 5.91 0.56 10.15
C ASP A 173 7.14 0.53 9.23
N PRO A 174 8.29 -0.01 9.70
CA PRO A 174 9.54 0.03 8.93
C PRO A 174 9.46 -0.79 7.65
N ALA A 175 8.50 -1.72 7.52
CA ALA A 175 8.27 -2.44 6.28
C ALA A 175 7.62 -1.58 5.19
N ILE A 176 6.92 -0.50 5.58
CA ILE A 176 6.24 0.42 4.67
C ILE A 176 7.13 1.61 4.33
N VAL A 177 7.68 2.29 5.34
CA VAL A 177 8.40 3.57 5.17
C VAL A 177 9.93 3.45 5.20
N GLY A 178 10.46 2.26 5.49
CA GLY A 178 11.88 2.05 5.73
C GLY A 178 12.35 2.55 7.10
N PRO A 179 13.65 2.45 7.39
CA PRO A 179 14.22 2.88 8.66
C PRO A 179 14.22 4.42 8.78
N LEU A 180 13.74 4.92 9.91
CA LEU A 180 13.81 6.32 10.31
C LEU A 180 14.51 6.45 11.68
N PRO A 181 15.05 7.64 12.01
CA PRO A 181 15.72 7.88 13.29
C PRO A 181 14.81 7.57 14.49
N LEU A 182 15.31 6.80 15.44
CA LEU A 182 14.63 6.49 16.69
C LEU A 182 15.09 7.44 17.80
N ILE A 183 14.19 8.24 18.36
CA ILE A 183 14.53 9.18 19.44
C ILE A 183 15.00 8.42 20.69
N GLU A 184 14.46 7.23 20.95
CA GLU A 184 14.90 6.36 22.05
C GLU A 184 16.38 5.95 21.96
N ASN A 185 16.94 5.98 20.75
CA ASN A 185 18.36 5.70 20.50
C ASN A 185 19.24 6.96 20.55
N ASN A 186 18.69 8.12 20.92
CA ASN A 186 19.32 9.43 20.81
C ASN A 186 19.68 9.81 19.37
N GLU A 187 18.96 9.27 18.39
CA GLU A 187 19.15 9.64 16.99
C GLU A 187 18.36 10.93 16.70
N PRO A 188 18.99 11.98 16.16
CA PRO A 188 18.28 13.24 15.88
C PRO A 188 17.31 13.08 14.70
N PRO A 189 16.23 13.89 14.65
CA PRO A 189 15.35 13.94 13.49
C PRO A 189 16.11 14.24 12.19
N ILE A 190 15.73 13.56 11.11
CA ILE A 190 16.19 13.92 9.76
C ILE A 190 15.54 15.25 9.40
N THR A 191 16.37 16.25 9.07
CA THR A 191 15.91 17.55 8.55
C THR A 191 16.14 17.63 7.04
N LEU A 192 15.09 17.93 6.28
CA LEU A 192 15.13 18.07 4.82
C LEU A 192 14.56 19.45 4.45
N ASN A 193 15.31 20.21 3.67
CA ASN A 193 14.82 21.47 3.10
C ASN A 193 14.49 21.25 1.61
N ARG A 194 13.24 21.49 1.21
CA ARG A 194 12.77 21.31 -0.16
C ARG A 194 11.63 22.28 -0.46
N ASP A 195 11.64 22.87 -1.66
CA ASP A 195 10.58 23.78 -2.14
C ASP A 195 10.24 24.92 -1.15
N HIS A 196 11.24 25.54 -0.51
CA HIS A 196 11.08 26.56 0.55
C HIS A 196 10.41 26.06 1.84
N HIS A 197 10.36 24.74 2.06
CA HIS A 197 9.85 24.15 3.28
C HIS A 197 10.96 23.41 4.00
N ARG A 198 10.94 23.46 5.34
CA ARG A 198 11.71 22.55 6.19
C ARG A 198 10.80 21.45 6.68
N VAL A 199 11.21 20.22 6.45
CA VAL A 199 10.55 19.01 6.94
C VAL A 199 11.46 18.30 7.91
N ASN A 200 10.91 17.89 9.06
CA ASN A 200 11.61 17.01 9.99
C ASN A 200 10.89 15.67 10.05
N LEU A 201 11.63 14.56 10.10
CA LEU A 201 11.12 13.19 10.15
C LEU A 201 11.84 12.39 11.23
N TRP A 202 11.08 11.70 12.08
CA TRP A 202 11.62 10.84 13.14
C TRP A 202 10.58 9.84 13.63
N VAL A 203 10.99 8.96 14.52
CA VAL A 203 10.12 8.00 15.21
C VAL A 203 10.31 8.12 16.71
N GLU A 204 9.21 8.14 17.44
CA GLU A 204 9.16 8.22 18.89
C GLU A 204 7.95 7.44 19.39
N GLY A 205 8.11 6.57 20.39
CA GLY A 205 7.06 5.73 20.95
C GLY A 205 6.41 4.77 19.95
N GLY A 206 7.13 4.39 18.88
CA GLY A 206 6.57 3.61 17.77
C GLY A 206 5.63 4.42 16.84
N ILE A 207 5.67 5.75 16.93
CA ILE A 207 4.90 6.69 16.09
C ILE A 207 5.88 7.37 15.15
N LEU A 208 5.60 7.34 13.86
CA LEU A 208 6.28 8.16 12.87
C LEU A 208 5.73 9.57 12.99
N MET A 209 6.66 10.51 13.19
CA MET A 209 6.37 11.92 13.32
C MET A 209 6.99 12.69 12.16
N ALA A 210 6.23 13.66 11.67
CA ALA A 210 6.71 14.60 10.67
C ALA A 210 6.29 16.02 11.03
N SER A 211 7.16 17.00 10.83
CA SER A 211 6.76 18.41 10.90
C SER A 211 7.12 19.13 9.61
N ALA A 212 6.35 20.15 9.26
CA ALA A 212 6.62 21.02 8.13
C ALA A 212 6.36 22.47 8.50
N ARG A 213 7.25 23.35 8.05
CA ARG A 213 7.10 24.80 8.10
C ARG A 213 7.67 25.42 6.83
N GLU A 214 7.16 26.58 6.46
CA GLU A 214 7.77 27.41 5.44
C GLU A 214 9.07 28.04 5.98
N LEU A 215 10.03 28.22 5.08
CA LEU A 215 11.26 28.96 5.31
C LEU A 215 11.08 30.37 4.75
N SER A 216 11.20 31.37 5.63
CA SER A 216 11.25 32.79 5.29
C SER A 216 12.48 33.14 4.45
#